data_AF-B3MMG2-F1
#
_entry.id   AF-B3MMG2-F1
#
_cell.length_a   1.000
_cell.length_b   1.000
_cell.length_c   1.000
_cell.angle_alpha   90.00
_cell.angle_beta   90.00
_cell.angle_gamma   90.00
#
_symmetry.space_group_name_H-M   'P 1'
#
loop_
_entity.id
_entity.type
_entity.pdbx_description
1 polymer ?
#
loop_
_entity_poly.entity_id
_entity_poly.type
_entity_poly.pdbx_seq_one_letter_code
_entity_poly.pdbx_strand_id
1 'polypeptide(L)'
;MPDKRPLDPNQPVLYIEHCRYRQNYRRMALHLHSTLAEALRAIHPGVKLQLRINDTGMPEVGSFEVAIAANPTDDAKSRQRVWTGLRRMPSASKIPHVDDIFTPICHALKLSDPHKESHRRVLTNLRHNEGSRARRQPQ
;
A
#
# COMPACT_ATOMS: atom_id res chain seq x y z
N MET A 1 -5.04 -12.21 -21.42
CA MET A 1 -4.06 -13.14 -20.84
C MET A 1 -3.63 -12.58 -19.49
N PRO A 2 -3.64 -13.37 -18.40
CA PRO A 2 -3.07 -12.94 -17.12
C PRO A 2 -1.59 -12.58 -17.33
N ASP A 3 -1.12 -11.57 -16.61
CA ASP A 3 0.30 -11.19 -16.63
C ASP A 3 1.09 -12.28 -15.93
N LYS A 4 1.85 -13.10 -16.68
CA LYS A 4 2.60 -14.25 -16.14
C LYS A 4 4.07 -13.95 -15.88
N ARG A 5 4.49 -12.68 -15.88
CA ARG A 5 5.89 -12.32 -15.62
C ARG A 5 6.34 -12.86 -14.25
N PRO A 6 7.49 -13.53 -14.12
CA PRO A 6 7.97 -14.00 -12.82
C PRO A 6 8.00 -12.87 -11.79
N LEU A 7 7.53 -13.15 -10.58
CA LEU A 7 7.55 -12.20 -9.46
C LEU A 7 8.71 -12.53 -8.53
N ASP A 8 9.35 -11.51 -7.99
CA ASP A 8 10.33 -11.66 -6.90
C ASP A 8 9.58 -12.09 -5.63
N PRO A 9 9.93 -13.24 -5.01
CA PRO A 9 9.26 -13.75 -3.82
C PRO A 9 9.41 -12.84 -2.60
N ASN A 10 10.42 -11.95 -2.59
CA ASN A 10 10.74 -11.08 -1.46
C ASN A 10 10.17 -9.66 -1.58
N GLN A 11 9.38 -9.41 -2.62
CA GLN A 11 8.85 -8.08 -2.91
C GLN A 11 7.33 -8.07 -2.94
N PRO A 12 6.68 -7.01 -2.43
CA PRO A 12 5.23 -6.96 -2.36
C PRO A 12 4.60 -6.86 -3.74
N VAL A 13 3.37 -7.33 -3.84
CA VAL A 13 2.63 -7.40 -5.10
C VAL A 13 1.28 -6.71 -4.93
N LEU A 14 1.03 -5.71 -5.78
CA LEU A 14 -0.27 -5.10 -5.97
C LEU A 14 -1.08 -5.94 -6.96
N TYR A 15 -2.24 -6.40 -6.54
CA TYR A 15 -3.19 -7.13 -7.36
C TYR A 15 -4.35 -6.19 -7.72
N ILE A 16 -4.57 -5.99 -9.01
CA ILE A 16 -5.69 -5.19 -9.51
C ILE A 16 -6.58 -6.06 -10.39
N GLU A 17 -7.82 -6.23 -9.96
CA GLU A 17 -8.86 -6.90 -10.73
C GLU A 17 -9.83 -5.85 -11.25
N HIS A 18 -10.00 -5.79 -12.57
CA HIS A 18 -10.85 -4.77 -13.18
C HIS A 18 -11.68 -5.33 -14.33
N CYS A 19 -12.88 -4.78 -14.49
CA CYS A 19 -13.75 -5.07 -15.62
C CYS A 19 -13.00 -4.95 -16.96
N ARG A 20 -12.99 -6.01 -17.77
CA ARG A 20 -12.24 -6.07 -19.04
C ARG A 20 -12.87 -5.28 -20.17
N TYR A 21 -14.16 -4.95 -20.07
CA TYR A 21 -14.88 -4.15 -21.08
C TYR A 21 -14.53 -2.66 -21.03
N ARG A 22 -13.97 -2.17 -19.91
CA ARG A 22 -13.59 -0.77 -19.73
C ARG A 22 -12.10 -0.60 -20.03
N GLN A 23 -11.78 -0.17 -21.25
CA GLN A 23 -10.39 -0.02 -21.70
C GLN A 23 -9.56 0.95 -20.85
N ASN A 24 -10.19 1.99 -20.29
CA ASN A 24 -9.53 2.95 -19.42
C ASN A 24 -9.04 2.34 -18.09
N TYR A 25 -9.69 1.29 -17.58
CA TYR A 25 -9.33 0.70 -16.29
C TYR A 25 -7.93 0.10 -16.30
N ARG A 26 -7.50 -0.51 -17.41
CA ARG A 26 -6.12 -1.01 -17.53
C ARG A 26 -5.10 0.13 -17.45
N ARG A 27 -5.35 1.23 -18.16
CA ARG A 27 -4.46 2.42 -18.13
C ARG A 27 -4.39 3.00 -16.72
N MET A 28 -5.52 3.10 -16.03
CA MET A 28 -5.61 3.62 -14.67
C MET A 28 -4.95 2.70 -13.65
N ALA A 29 -5.07 1.37 -13.81
CA ALA A 29 -4.36 0.40 -12.98
C ALA A 29 -2.83 0.55 -13.09
N LEU A 30 -2.31 0.71 -14.31
CA LEU A 30 -0.88 0.94 -14.54
C LEU A 30 -0.41 2.28 -13.95
N HIS A 31 -1.21 3.34 -14.11
CA HIS A 31 -0.90 4.65 -13.54
C HIS A 31 -0.87 4.59 -12.00
N LEU A 32 -1.92 4.03 -11.39
CA LEU A 32 -2.01 3.84 -9.94
C LEU A 32 -0.82 3.06 -9.39
N HIS A 33 -0.42 1.97 -10.06
CA HIS A 33 0.76 1.19 -9.70
C HIS A 33 2.04 2.03 -9.75
N SER A 34 2.28 2.76 -10.84
CA SER A 34 3.48 3.58 -10.99
C SER A 34 3.60 4.62 -9.88
N THR A 35 2.51 5.35 -9.61
CA THR A 35 2.50 6.39 -8.58
C THR A 35 2.65 5.80 -7.17
N LEU A 36 2.00 4.68 -6.86
CA LEU A 36 2.19 3.98 -5.59
C LEU A 36 3.61 3.45 -5.41
N ALA A 37 4.20 2.87 -6.46
CA ALA A 37 5.56 2.35 -6.41
C ALA A 37 6.57 3.47 -6.14
N GLU A 38 6.38 4.64 -6.76
CA GLU A 38 7.20 5.82 -6.52
C GLU A 38 7.04 6.33 -5.08
N ALA A 39 5.81 6.50 -4.60
CA ALA A 39 5.52 6.97 -3.25
C ALA A 39 6.07 6.01 -2.18
N LEU A 40 5.90 4.70 -2.35
CA LEU A 40 6.45 3.71 -1.43
C LEU A 40 7.98 3.73 -1.44
N ARG A 41 8.62 3.82 -2.60
CA ARG A 41 10.07 3.86 -2.71
C ARG A 41 10.67 5.12 -2.08
N ALA A 42 9.96 6.25 -2.11
CA ALA A 42 10.41 7.48 -1.46
C ALA A 42 10.54 7.34 0.06
N ILE A 43 9.68 6.53 0.68
CA ILE A 43 9.66 6.30 2.14
C ILE A 43 10.43 5.03 2.53
N HIS A 44 10.33 3.99 1.70
CA HIS A 44 10.94 2.67 1.91
C HIS A 44 11.73 2.25 0.66
N PRO A 45 12.98 2.73 0.48
CA PRO A 45 13.75 2.51 -0.76
C PRO A 45 14.00 1.04 -1.14
N GLY A 46 13.95 0.13 -0.16
CA GLY A 46 14.10 -1.31 -0.38
C GLY A 46 12.84 -2.00 -0.95
N VAL A 47 11.70 -1.31 -0.94
CA VAL A 47 10.43 -1.84 -1.43
C VAL A 47 10.30 -1.60 -2.93
N LYS A 48 10.17 -2.68 -3.70
CA LYS A 48 9.89 -2.67 -5.13
C LYS A 48 8.51 -3.26 -5.37
N LEU A 49 7.51 -2.38 -5.44
CA LEU A 49 6.13 -2.81 -5.64
C LEU A 49 5.94 -3.44 -7.03
N GLN A 50 5.57 -4.71 -7.05
CA GLN A 50 5.24 -5.46 -8.27
C GLN A 50 3.75 -5.36 -8.59
N LEU A 51 3.35 -5.72 -9.81
CA LEU A 51 1.96 -5.62 -10.27
C LEU A 51 1.46 -6.91 -10.90
N ARG A 52 0.24 -7.29 -10.54
CA ARG A 52 -0.57 -8.31 -11.20
C ARG A 52 -1.93 -7.72 -11.56
N ILE A 53 -2.35 -7.90 -12.81
CA ILE A 53 -3.65 -7.43 -13.30
C ILE A 53 -4.47 -8.60 -13.82
N ASN A 54 -5.72 -8.69 -13.38
CA ASN A 54 -6.67 -9.73 -13.82
C ASN A 54 -6.08 -11.14 -13.72
N ASP A 55 -5.41 -11.38 -12.59
CA ASP A 55 -4.67 -12.58 -12.25
C ASP A 55 -5.64 -13.68 -11.81
N THR A 56 -6.70 -13.31 -11.12
CA THR A 56 -7.77 -14.23 -10.71
C THR A 56 -8.92 -14.22 -11.70
N GLY A 57 -9.19 -15.36 -12.34
CA GLY A 57 -10.45 -15.66 -13.01
C GLY A 57 -11.05 -14.55 -13.89
N MET A 58 -12.38 -14.43 -13.87
CA MET A 58 -13.13 -13.43 -14.61
C MET A 58 -13.58 -12.32 -13.64
N PRO A 59 -13.10 -11.07 -13.81
CA PRO A 59 -13.47 -9.98 -12.91
C PRO A 59 -14.94 -9.59 -13.09
N GLU A 60 -15.57 -9.19 -12.00
CA GLU A 60 -16.98 -8.73 -12.00
C GLU A 60 -17.20 -7.52 -12.92
N VAL A 61 -18.41 -7.43 -13.49
CA VAL A 61 -18.74 -6.33 -14.41
C VAL A 61 -18.76 -5.00 -13.64
N GLY A 62 -17.98 -4.04 -14.13
CA GLY A 62 -17.87 -2.71 -13.53
C GLY A 62 -17.06 -2.67 -12.23
N SER A 63 -16.32 -3.73 -11.89
CA SER A 63 -15.42 -3.76 -10.74
C SER A 63 -14.08 -3.07 -11.03
N PHE A 64 -13.48 -2.56 -9.95
CA PHE A 64 -12.09 -2.14 -9.88
C PHE A 64 -11.63 -2.41 -8.45
N GLU A 65 -11.03 -3.56 -8.25
CA GLU A 65 -10.66 -4.08 -6.93
C GLU A 65 -9.14 -4.01 -6.78
N VAL A 66 -8.68 -3.59 -5.61
CA VAL A 66 -7.25 -3.49 -5.30
C VAL A 66 -6.96 -4.29 -4.04
N ALA A 67 -5.98 -5.17 -4.13
CA ALA A 67 -5.45 -5.92 -3.01
C ALA A 67 -3.92 -5.92 -3.02
N ILE A 68 -3.33 -6.20 -1.87
CA ILE A 68 -1.88 -6.21 -1.68
C ILE A 68 -1.47 -7.45 -0.90
N ALA A 69 -0.31 -8.01 -1.22
CA ALA A 69 0.35 -9.02 -0.39
C ALA A 69 1.83 -8.67 -0.23
N ALA A 70 2.39 -9.00 0.93
CA ALA A 70 3.82 -8.80 1.22
C ALA A 70 4.72 -9.71 0.37
N ASN A 71 4.20 -10.88 -0.01
CA ASN A 71 4.86 -11.85 -0.89
C ASN A 71 3.88 -12.28 -1.98
N PRO A 72 4.37 -12.67 -3.18
CA PRO A 72 3.54 -13.24 -4.22
C PRO A 72 2.73 -14.46 -3.73
N THR A 73 1.44 -14.48 -4.06
CA THR A 73 0.52 -15.56 -3.69
C THR A 73 -0.55 -15.77 -4.75
N ASP A 74 -0.88 -17.03 -5.02
CA ASP A 74 -2.00 -17.45 -5.86
C ASP A 74 -3.33 -17.52 -5.07
N ASP A 75 -3.25 -17.60 -3.74
CA ASP A 75 -4.43 -17.60 -2.89
C ASP A 75 -5.01 -16.19 -2.78
N ALA A 76 -6.21 -15.99 -3.33
CA ALA A 76 -6.91 -14.72 -3.25
C ALA A 76 -7.27 -14.33 -1.81
N LYS A 77 -7.42 -15.31 -0.90
CA LYS A 77 -7.79 -15.04 0.51
C LYS A 77 -6.62 -14.51 1.32
N SER A 78 -5.39 -14.86 0.97
CA SER A 78 -4.19 -14.33 1.62
C SER A 78 -3.83 -12.91 1.15
N ARG A 79 -4.54 -12.35 0.16
CA ARG A 79 -4.35 -10.98 -0.31
C ARG A 79 -5.20 -10.04 0.53
N GLN A 80 -4.59 -8.98 1.06
CA GLN A 80 -5.33 -7.98 1.83
C GLN A 80 -6.01 -6.98 0.88
N ARG A 81 -7.34 -6.98 0.85
CA ARG A 81 -8.12 -6.01 0.07
C ARG A 81 -7.98 -4.61 0.68
N VAL A 82 -7.59 -3.64 -0.14
CA VAL A 82 -7.46 -2.22 0.24
C VAL A 82 -8.49 -1.33 -0.44
N TRP A 83 -9.12 -1.80 -1.53
CA TRP A 83 -10.16 -1.06 -2.22
C TRP A 83 -11.19 -1.95 -2.90
N THR A 84 -12.43 -1.47 -2.96
CA THR A 84 -13.49 -2.01 -3.82
C THR A 84 -14.20 -0.90 -4.58
N GLY A 85 -14.34 -1.10 -5.89
CA GLY A 85 -15.02 -0.19 -6.81
C GLY A 85 -16.44 -0.62 -7.14
N LEU A 86 -16.85 -1.84 -6.77
CA LEU A 86 -18.15 -2.42 -7.16
C LEU A 86 -19.36 -1.54 -6.83
N ARG A 87 -19.43 -1.03 -5.60
CA ARG A 87 -20.58 -0.26 -5.09
C ARG A 87 -20.41 1.25 -5.16
N ARG A 88 -19.31 1.74 -5.74
CA ARG A 88 -19.02 3.19 -5.79
C ARG A 88 -19.69 3.85 -6.99
N MET A 89 -20.38 4.94 -6.71
CA MET A 89 -21.03 5.82 -7.67
C MET A 89 -20.68 7.27 -7.35
N PRO A 90 -20.39 8.13 -8.35
CA PRO A 90 -20.40 7.87 -9.80
C PRO A 90 -19.27 6.93 -10.28
N SER A 91 -19.31 6.53 -11.56
CA SER A 91 -18.35 5.56 -12.14
C SER A 91 -16.88 6.00 -12.04
N ALA A 92 -16.62 7.31 -12.00
CA ALA A 92 -15.29 7.88 -11.78
C ALA A 92 -14.73 7.52 -10.40
N SER A 93 -15.58 7.38 -9.37
CA SER A 93 -15.19 7.05 -7.99
C SER A 93 -14.87 5.56 -7.79
N LYS A 94 -14.94 4.74 -8.85
CA LYS A 94 -14.59 3.32 -8.78
C LYS A 94 -13.08 3.09 -8.67
N ILE A 95 -12.29 4.02 -9.19
CA ILE A 95 -10.83 3.98 -9.15
C ILE A 95 -10.37 4.85 -7.97
N PRO A 96 -9.53 4.33 -7.06
CA PRO A 96 -9.02 5.12 -5.95
C PRO A 96 -7.99 6.15 -6.41
N HIS A 97 -7.89 7.25 -5.66
CA HIS A 97 -6.67 8.06 -5.66
C HIS A 97 -5.58 7.36 -4.82
N VAL A 98 -4.31 7.71 -5.02
CA VAL A 98 -3.20 7.15 -4.24
C VAL A 98 -3.40 7.39 -2.75
N ASP A 99 -3.80 8.60 -2.37
CA ASP A 99 -4.01 9.00 -0.97
C ASP A 99 -5.07 8.15 -0.26
N ASP A 100 -6.07 7.66 -1.00
CA ASP A 100 -7.15 6.83 -0.45
C ASP A 100 -6.65 5.47 0.02
N ILE A 101 -5.57 4.95 -0.60
CA ILE A 101 -5.12 3.57 -0.40
C ILE A 101 -3.66 3.46 0.08
N PHE A 102 -2.90 4.56 0.10
CA PHE A 102 -1.51 4.56 0.53
C PHE A 102 -1.34 4.07 1.98
N THR A 103 -2.06 4.69 2.92
CA THR A 103 -2.02 4.30 4.35
C THR A 103 -2.48 2.85 4.57
N PRO A 104 -3.62 2.39 4.00
CA PRO A 104 -3.99 0.97 4.04
C PRO A 104 -2.93 0.02 3.49
N ILE A 105 -2.23 0.39 2.42
CA ILE A 105 -1.13 -0.42 1.84
C ILE A 105 0.04 -0.49 2.80
N CYS A 106 0.51 0.64 3.35
CA CYS A 106 1.61 0.64 4.31
C CYS A 106 1.29 -0.23 5.54
N HIS A 107 0.05 -0.15 6.05
CA HIS A 107 -0.42 -0.98 7.15
C HIS A 107 -0.44 -2.47 6.78
N ALA A 108 -0.98 -2.82 5.60
CA ALA A 108 -1.00 -4.21 5.11
C ALA A 108 0.40 -4.81 4.97
N LEU A 109 1.35 -4.00 4.53
CA LEU A 109 2.76 -4.38 4.37
C LEU A 109 3.57 -4.28 5.66
N LYS A 110 2.94 -3.89 6.78
CA LYS A 110 3.61 -3.66 8.08
C LYS A 110 4.81 -2.73 7.97
N LEU A 111 4.75 -1.77 7.04
CA LEU A 111 5.77 -0.75 6.88
C LEU A 111 5.56 0.29 7.98
N SER A 112 6.59 0.49 8.82
CA SER A 112 6.54 1.43 9.93
C SER A 112 6.27 2.84 9.41
N ASP A 113 5.28 3.52 10.01
CA ASP A 113 5.03 4.93 9.75
C ASP A 113 6.23 5.77 10.24
N PRO A 114 6.96 6.48 9.35
CA PRO A 114 8.09 7.31 9.74
C PRO A 114 7.72 8.42 10.73
N HIS A 115 6.46 8.86 10.77
CA HIS A 115 5.99 9.87 11.73
C HIS A 115 5.76 9.29 13.13
N LYS A 116 5.33 8.02 13.25
CA LYS A 116 5.19 7.38 14.57
C LYS A 116 6.53 7.10 15.23
N GLU A 117 7.56 6.77 14.45
CA GLU A 117 8.89 6.53 15.01
C GLU A 117 9.53 7.83 15.54
N SER A 118 9.30 8.95 14.85
CA SER A 118 9.72 10.28 15.31
C SER A 118 9.02 10.69 16.61
N HIS A 119 7.69 10.51 16.71
CA HIS A 119 6.95 10.78 17.95
C HIS A 119 7.41 9.91 19.13
N ARG A 120 7.70 8.62 18.88
CA ARG A 120 8.17 7.71 19.93
C ARG A 120 9.55 8.09 20.44
N ARG A 121 10.47 8.48 19.56
CA ARG A 121 11.82 8.98 19.91
C ARG A 121 11.76 10.29 20.70
N VAL A 122 10.85 11.20 20.34
CA VAL A 122 10.65 12.46 21.08
C VAL A 122 10.17 12.19 22.51
N LEU A 123 9.20 11.30 22.70
CA LEU A 123 8.68 10.94 24.02
C LEU A 123 9.73 10.24 24.90
N THR A 124 10.59 9.39 24.32
CA THR A 124 11.69 8.77 25.08
C THR A 124 12.78 9.77 25.46
N ASN A 125 13.02 10.78 24.62
CA ASN A 125 14.03 11.80 24.88
C ASN A 125 13.56 12.82 25.93
N LEU A 126 12.27 13.16 25.98
CA LEU A 126 11.71 13.98 27.07
C LEU A 126 11.89 13.30 28.43
N ARG A 127 11.66 11.98 28.50
CA ARG A 127 11.72 11.22 29.76
C ARG A 127 13.14 11.15 30.37
N HIS A 128 14.19 11.26 29.55
CA HIS A 128 15.58 11.26 30.02
C HIS A 128 16.09 12.66 30.43
N ASN A 129 15.46 13.73 29.97
CA ASN A 129 15.92 15.09 30.25
C ASN A 129 15.43 15.62 31.63
N GLU A 130 14.30 15.10 32.13
CA GLU A 130 13.75 15.52 33.43
C GLU A 130 14.47 14.91 34.64
N GLY A 131 15.24 13.82 34.46
CA GLY A 131 16.01 13.19 35.53
C GLY A 131 17.35 13.88 35.87
N SER A 132 17.81 14.82 35.04
CA SER A 132 19.17 15.36 35.14
C SER A 132 19.26 16.74 35.80
N ARG A 133 18.13 17.36 36.16
CA ARG A 133 18.09 18.74 36.72
C ARG A 133 18.02 18.84 38.24
N ALA A 134 17.91 17.74 38.97
CA ALA A 134 17.77 17.77 40.43
C ALA A 134 19.03 17.29 41.16
N ARG A 135 20.20 17.95 40.99
CA ARG A 135 21.37 17.77 41.90
C ARG A 135 22.55 18.71 41.66
N ARG A 136 22.38 20.04 41.64
CA ARG A 136 23.50 20.98 41.88
C ARG A 136 23.02 22.27 42.51
N GLN A 137 23.19 22.39 43.83
CA GLN A 137 23.55 23.67 44.45
C GLN A 137 24.76 23.41 45.36
N PRO A 138 25.89 24.11 45.16
CA PRO A 138 27.01 24.12 46.10
C PRO A 138 26.75 25.07 47.27
N GLN A 139 27.46 24.81 48.38
CA GLN A 139 27.64 25.70 49.52
C GLN A 139 28.38 26.98 49.13
#